data_AF-A0A932Q6A0-F1
#
_entry.id   AF-A0A932Q6A0-F1
#
_cell.length_a   1.000
_cell.length_b   1.000
_cell.length_c   1.000
_cell.angle_alpha   90.00
_cell.angle_beta   90.00
_cell.angle_gamma   90.00
#
_symmetry.space_group_name_H-M   'P 1'
#
loop_
_entity.id
_entity.type
_entity.pdbx_description
1 polymer ?
#
loop_
_entity_poly.entity_id
_entity_poly.type
_entity_poly.pdbx_seq_one_letter_code
_entity_poly.pdbx_strand_id
1 'polypeptide(L)'
;VREVAAYLHGDAGDPRAPLAAALVKAIGSKGSVVAYNQGFEARVLNELSELFPEHAKKLSTVVDRLVDPLPIFRSFVYDAEFMGSFSIKSVAPALLGAKAGYEGLVVGDGQAAQIAFSEMVFGSDAVSGARRAGLRAALLDYCRKDTEEMAGLVAWLFAK
;
A
#
# COMPACT_ATOMS: atom_id res chain seq x y z
N VAL A 1 -14.89 9.35 -13.32
CA VAL A 1 -14.35 8.39 -12.32
C VAL A 1 -12.88 8.22 -12.64
N ARG A 2 -11.94 8.62 -11.76
CA ARG A 2 -10.53 8.27 -11.97
C ARG A 2 -10.41 6.77 -11.78
N GLU A 3 -9.91 6.08 -12.79
CA GLU A 3 -9.67 4.64 -12.73
C GLU A 3 -8.59 4.38 -11.67
N VAL A 4 -8.90 3.53 -10.68
CA VAL A 4 -7.94 3.15 -9.63
C VAL A 4 -7.10 2.02 -10.20
N ALA A 5 -5.81 2.29 -10.43
CA ALA A 5 -4.87 1.26 -10.84
C ALA A 5 -4.54 0.35 -9.66
N ALA A 6 -4.53 -0.97 -9.90
CA ALA A 6 -4.10 -1.96 -8.92
C ALA A 6 -3.21 -3.00 -9.59
N TYR A 7 -2.22 -3.49 -8.86
CA TYR A 7 -1.36 -4.59 -9.27
C TYR A 7 -1.22 -5.58 -8.12
N LEU A 8 -1.47 -6.86 -8.42
CA LEU A 8 -1.24 -7.96 -7.50
C LEU A 8 -0.81 -9.16 -8.35
N HIS A 9 0.44 -9.60 -8.14
CA HIS A 9 0.97 -10.77 -8.84
C HIS A 9 0.18 -12.03 -8.44
N GLY A 10 -0.03 -12.93 -9.40
CA GLY A 10 -1.00 -14.03 -9.24
C GLY A 10 -0.41 -15.43 -9.37
N ASP A 11 0.88 -15.54 -9.66
CA ASP A 11 1.57 -16.80 -9.89
C ASP A 11 2.94 -16.80 -9.21
N ALA A 12 3.61 -17.96 -9.24
CA ALA A 12 4.88 -18.21 -8.54
C ALA A 12 6.11 -17.63 -9.26
N GLY A 13 5.93 -16.91 -10.36
CA GLY A 13 6.98 -16.22 -11.08
C GLY A 13 7.56 -15.03 -10.31
N ASP A 14 8.59 -14.41 -10.89
CA ASP A 14 9.18 -13.21 -10.33
C ASP A 14 8.27 -11.99 -10.58
N PRO A 15 7.68 -11.38 -9.52
CA PRO A 15 6.75 -10.28 -9.69
C PRO A 15 7.44 -8.97 -10.07
N ARG A 16 8.77 -8.85 -9.93
CA ARG A 16 9.46 -7.56 -9.86
C ARG A 16 9.44 -6.80 -11.19
N ALA A 17 9.72 -7.47 -12.31
CA ALA A 17 9.68 -6.85 -13.64
C ALA A 17 8.26 -6.37 -14.02
N PRO A 18 7.21 -7.22 -13.96
CA PRO A 18 5.85 -6.75 -14.26
C PRO A 18 5.32 -5.72 -13.27
N LEU A 19 5.73 -5.77 -11.99
CA LEU A 19 5.41 -4.75 -10.99
C LEU A 19 6.01 -3.39 -11.37
N ALA A 20 7.29 -3.34 -11.72
CA ALA A 20 7.96 -2.11 -12.11
C ALA A 20 7.28 -1.48 -13.33
N ALA A 21 6.97 -2.27 -14.37
CA ALA A 21 6.25 -1.80 -15.55
C ALA A 21 4.85 -1.25 -15.20
N ALA A 22 4.09 -1.94 -14.35
CA ALA A 22 2.76 -1.53 -13.92
C ALA A 22 2.78 -0.22 -13.12
N LEU A 23 3.71 -0.10 -12.15
CA LEU A 23 3.84 1.06 -11.28
C LEU A 23 4.16 2.33 -12.07
N VAL A 24 5.11 2.22 -12.98
CA VAL A 24 5.55 3.33 -13.83
C VAL A 24 4.45 3.80 -14.79
N LYS A 25 3.60 2.88 -15.26
CA LYS A 25 2.42 3.20 -16.08
C LYS A 25 1.33 3.90 -15.27
N ALA A 26 1.14 3.50 -14.01
CA ALA A 26 0.05 3.99 -13.17
C ALA A 26 0.28 5.41 -12.61
N ILE A 27 1.49 5.71 -12.12
CA ILE A 27 1.75 6.97 -11.38
C ILE A 27 1.90 8.19 -12.31
N GLY A 28 2.33 7.98 -13.56
CA GLY A 28 2.60 9.08 -14.49
C GLY A 28 3.77 9.98 -14.04
N SER A 29 3.87 11.18 -14.64
CA SER A 29 5.07 12.04 -14.55
C SER A 29 4.91 13.33 -13.74
N LYS A 30 3.75 13.59 -13.13
CA LYS A 30 3.46 14.87 -12.45
C LYS A 30 2.70 14.65 -11.13
N GLY A 31 2.78 15.66 -10.25
CA GLY A 31 2.12 15.66 -8.94
C GLY A 31 2.90 14.90 -7.87
N SER A 32 2.55 15.14 -6.60
CA SER A 32 3.12 14.44 -5.45
C SER A 32 2.61 13.01 -5.36
N VAL A 33 3.45 12.11 -4.85
CA VAL A 33 3.12 10.71 -4.59
C VAL A 33 3.14 10.54 -3.08
N VAL A 34 1.97 10.35 -2.48
CA VAL A 34 1.88 10.17 -1.02
C VAL A 34 2.24 8.73 -0.67
N ALA A 35 3.16 8.56 0.28
CA ALA A 35 3.54 7.27 0.82
C ALA A 35 3.67 7.37 2.35
N TYR A 36 2.88 6.59 3.07
CA TYR A 36 2.95 6.53 4.53
C TYR A 36 4.14 5.66 4.93
N ASN A 37 5.17 6.24 5.56
CA ASN A 37 6.50 5.64 5.75
C ASN A 37 7.31 5.55 4.43
N GLN A 38 7.52 6.70 3.77
CA GLN A 38 8.17 6.79 2.46
C GLN A 38 9.56 6.17 2.39
N GLY A 39 10.28 6.06 3.51
CA GLY A 39 11.62 5.48 3.52
C GLY A 39 11.63 4.01 3.07
N PHE A 40 10.58 3.27 3.40
CA PHE A 40 10.41 1.89 2.91
C PHE A 40 10.14 1.87 1.40
N GLU A 41 9.20 2.69 0.93
CA GLU A 41 8.83 2.75 -0.49
C GLU A 41 9.99 3.23 -1.36
N ALA A 42 10.71 4.27 -0.93
CA ALA A 42 11.87 4.80 -1.63
C ALA A 42 12.95 3.72 -1.79
N ARG A 43 13.21 2.93 -0.74
CA ARG A 43 14.17 1.82 -0.80
C ARG A 43 13.75 0.78 -1.85
N VAL A 44 12.49 0.33 -1.83
CA VAL A 44 11.98 -0.66 -2.79
C VAL A 44 12.03 -0.12 -4.23
N LEU A 45 11.67 1.14 -4.46
CA LEU A 45 11.73 1.77 -5.78
C LEU A 45 13.17 1.92 -6.30
N ASN A 46 14.13 2.21 -5.42
CA ASN A 46 15.55 2.26 -5.77
C ASN A 46 16.08 0.87 -6.12
N GLU A 47 15.75 -0.16 -5.34
CA GLU A 47 16.10 -1.55 -5.64
C GLU A 47 15.53 -2.00 -7.00
N LEU A 48 14.27 -1.65 -7.30
CA LEU A 48 13.68 -1.90 -8.63
C LEU A 48 14.38 -1.12 -9.75
N SER A 49 14.87 0.09 -9.47
CA SER A 49 15.61 0.89 -10.45
C SER A 49 16.96 0.27 -10.80
N GLU A 50 17.63 -0.33 -9.82
CA GLU A 50 18.89 -1.06 -10.02
C GLU A 50 18.69 -2.36 -10.80
N LEU A 51 17.61 -3.09 -10.52
CA LEU A 51 17.28 -4.36 -11.17
C LEU A 51 16.74 -4.19 -12.60
N PHE A 52 16.04 -3.09 -12.89
CA PHE A 52 15.38 -2.83 -14.18
C PHE A 52 15.78 -1.46 -14.73
N PRO A 53 16.98 -1.32 -15.33
CA PRO A 53 17.51 -0.05 -15.82
C PRO A 53 16.61 0.67 -16.84
N GLU A 54 15.78 -0.07 -17.59
CA GLU A 54 14.78 0.46 -18.52
C GLU A 54 13.68 1.29 -17.83
N HIS A 55 13.51 1.10 -16.51
CA HIS A 55 12.55 1.81 -15.69
C HIS A 55 13.20 2.79 -14.70
N ALA A 56 14.52 2.70 -14.49
CA ALA A 56 15.26 3.49 -13.49
C ALA A 56 14.94 4.98 -13.51
N LYS A 57 15.00 5.64 -14.67
CA LYS A 57 14.70 7.08 -14.78
C LYS A 57 13.27 7.42 -14.35
N LYS A 58 12.31 6.55 -14.63
CA LYS A 58 10.91 6.83 -14.27
C LYS A 58 10.68 6.52 -12.79
N LEU A 59 11.24 5.44 -12.27
CA LEU A 59 11.17 5.08 -10.86
C LEU A 59 11.86 6.14 -9.97
N SER A 60 13.03 6.65 -10.36
CA SER A 60 13.71 7.74 -9.65
C SER A 60 12.83 8.99 -9.56
N THR A 61 12.13 9.35 -10.66
CA THR A 61 11.19 10.49 -10.62
C THR A 61 9.99 10.24 -9.71
N VAL A 62 9.63 8.99 -9.42
CA VAL A 62 8.62 8.68 -8.41
C VAL A 62 9.19 8.92 -7.02
N VAL A 63 10.41 8.43 -6.75
CA VAL A 63 11.13 8.63 -5.48
C VAL A 63 11.27 10.12 -5.14
N ASP A 64 11.68 10.94 -6.12
CA ASP A 64 11.84 12.40 -5.94
C ASP A 64 10.52 13.12 -5.61
N ARG A 65 9.37 12.49 -5.88
CA ARG A 65 8.04 13.06 -5.66
C ARG A 65 7.33 12.45 -4.45
N LEU A 66 8.00 11.56 -3.71
CA LEU A 66 7.43 10.99 -2.49
C LEU A 66 7.23 12.08 -1.43
N VAL A 67 6.06 12.04 -0.79
CA VAL A 67 5.71 12.89 0.35
C VAL A 67 5.13 12.02 1.44
N ASP A 68 5.72 12.10 2.63
CA ASP A 68 5.32 11.30 3.78
C ASP A 68 4.54 12.13 4.82
N PRO A 69 3.28 11.79 5.12
CA PRO A 69 2.54 12.45 6.19
C PRO A 69 2.92 11.92 7.59
N LEU A 70 3.54 10.74 7.71
CA LEU A 70 3.87 10.12 9.00
C LEU A 70 4.72 10.99 9.94
N PRO A 71 5.76 11.73 9.47
CA PRO A 71 6.52 12.64 10.34
C PRO A 71 5.66 13.73 10.98
N ILE A 72 4.65 14.25 10.26
CA ILE A 72 3.74 15.28 10.80
C ILE A 72 2.93 14.70 11.95
N PHE A 73 2.35 13.51 11.75
CA PHE A 73 1.62 12.82 12.82
C PHE A 73 2.52 12.58 14.03
N ARG A 74 3.71 12.00 13.84
CA ARG A 74 4.65 11.72 14.93
C ARG A 74 5.07 12.94 15.74
N SER A 75 5.22 14.09 15.09
CA SER A 75 5.73 15.30 15.75
C SER A 75 4.65 16.19 16.35
N PHE A 76 3.43 16.18 15.79
CA PHE A 76 2.44 17.23 16.07
C PHE A 76 1.03 16.73 16.36
N VAL A 77 0.73 15.44 16.20
CA VAL A 77 -0.63 14.91 16.38
C VAL A 77 -0.58 13.70 17.29
N TYR A 78 -1.39 13.70 18.35
CA TYR A 78 -1.51 12.55 19.23
C TYR A 78 -2.95 12.40 19.72
N ASP A 79 -3.43 11.17 19.74
CA ASP A 79 -4.67 10.77 20.40
C ASP A 79 -4.38 9.59 21.34
N ALA A 80 -5.14 9.47 22.43
CA ALA A 80 -5.00 8.37 23.37
C ALA A 80 -5.25 7.00 22.70
N GLU A 81 -6.13 6.94 21.70
CA GLU A 81 -6.44 5.73 20.93
C GLU A 81 -5.26 5.27 20.07
N PHE A 82 -4.24 6.10 19.83
CA PHE A 82 -3.04 5.66 19.12
C PHE A 82 -2.28 4.59 19.93
N MET A 83 -2.40 4.61 21.26
CA MET A 83 -1.68 3.72 22.18
C MET A 83 -0.16 3.66 21.90
N GLY A 84 0.44 4.80 21.54
CA GLY A 84 1.86 4.91 21.18
C GLY A 84 2.22 4.41 19.77
N SER A 85 1.26 3.88 19.01
CA SER A 85 1.46 3.43 17.63
C SER A 85 1.05 4.51 16.63
N PHE A 86 1.96 4.83 15.71
CA PHE A 86 1.70 5.73 14.58
C PHE A 86 1.49 4.98 13.26
N SER A 87 1.12 3.70 13.32
CA SER A 87 0.71 2.99 12.11
C SER A 87 -0.57 3.62 11.56
N ILE A 88 -0.77 3.58 10.24
CA ILE A 88 -2.00 4.07 9.62
C ILE A 88 -3.27 3.44 10.24
N LYS A 89 -3.17 2.19 10.69
CA LYS A 89 -4.26 1.43 11.32
C LYS A 89 -4.59 1.88 12.73
N SER A 90 -3.67 2.58 13.38
CA SER A 90 -3.87 3.18 14.70
C SER A 90 -4.36 4.62 14.55
N VAL A 91 -3.76 5.36 13.61
CA VAL A 91 -4.03 6.80 13.42
C VAL A 91 -5.35 7.05 12.69
N ALA A 92 -5.64 6.31 11.62
CA ALA A 92 -6.84 6.51 10.81
C ALA A 92 -8.15 6.33 11.58
N PRO A 93 -8.42 5.22 12.30
CA PRO A 93 -9.66 5.08 13.05
C PRO A 93 -9.82 6.12 14.16
N ALA A 94 -8.73 6.52 14.82
CA ALA A 94 -8.77 7.51 15.88
C ALA A 94 -9.10 8.92 15.36
N LEU A 95 -8.55 9.33 14.20
CA LEU A 95 -8.75 10.68 13.67
C LEU A 95 -9.96 10.80 12.72
N LEU A 96 -10.31 9.73 12.01
CA LEU A 96 -11.36 9.70 10.98
C LEU A 96 -12.63 8.97 11.47
N GLY A 97 -12.57 8.31 12.63
CA GLY A 97 -13.66 7.55 13.25
C GLY A 97 -13.68 6.07 12.84
N ALA A 98 -14.51 5.28 13.50
CA ALA A 98 -14.52 3.81 13.40
C ALA A 98 -14.63 3.23 11.97
N LYS A 99 -15.25 3.95 11.03
CA LYS A 99 -15.34 3.52 9.62
C LYS A 99 -13.98 3.46 8.91
N ALA A 100 -12.97 4.16 9.43
CA ALA A 100 -11.59 4.09 8.99
C ALA A 100 -10.83 2.87 9.54
N GLY A 101 -11.49 2.07 10.39
CA GLY A 101 -10.96 0.80 10.88
C GLY A 101 -10.93 -0.31 9.83
N TYR A 102 -10.29 -1.42 10.20
CA TYR A 102 -10.09 -2.60 9.35
C TYR A 102 -11.02 -3.76 9.74
N GLU A 103 -12.03 -3.47 10.56
CA GLU A 103 -13.01 -4.46 11.00
C GLU A 103 -13.80 -5.03 9.80
N GLY A 104 -14.00 -6.35 9.82
CA GLY A 104 -14.72 -7.06 8.76
C GLY A 104 -13.88 -7.41 7.52
N LEU A 105 -12.63 -6.94 7.42
CA LEU A 105 -11.72 -7.41 6.37
C LEU A 105 -11.23 -8.84 6.65
N VAL A 106 -11.25 -9.67 5.61
CA VAL A 106 -10.68 -11.04 5.66
C VAL A 106 -9.16 -10.99 5.90
N VAL A 107 -8.51 -9.94 5.40
CA VAL A 107 -7.09 -9.62 5.65
C VAL A 107 -7.06 -8.25 6.33
N GLY A 108 -6.85 -8.23 7.65
CA GLY A 108 -6.86 -6.99 8.45
C GLY A 108 -5.48 -6.44 8.75
N ASP A 109 -4.42 -7.24 8.61
CA ASP A 109 -3.07 -6.83 8.93
C ASP A 109 -1.98 -7.26 7.95
N GLY A 110 -0.78 -6.67 8.10
CA GLY A 110 0.33 -6.88 7.17
C GLY A 110 0.94 -8.28 7.26
N GLN A 111 0.83 -8.97 8.39
CA GLN A 111 1.27 -10.36 8.51
C GLN A 111 0.25 -11.29 7.86
N ALA A 112 -1.05 -11.08 8.12
CA ALA A 112 -2.13 -11.78 7.46
C ALA A 112 -2.08 -11.61 5.93
N ALA A 113 -1.74 -10.41 5.44
CA ALA A 113 -1.58 -10.14 4.02
C ALA A 113 -0.44 -10.94 3.39
N GLN A 114 0.72 -11.03 4.07
CA GLN A 114 1.85 -11.83 3.59
C GLN A 114 1.51 -13.33 3.54
N ILE A 115 0.83 -13.84 4.58
CA ILE A 115 0.38 -15.24 4.62
C ILE A 115 -0.62 -15.52 3.50
N ALA A 116 -1.63 -14.66 3.34
CA ALA A 116 -2.64 -14.77 2.30
C ALA A 116 -2.04 -14.72 0.89
N PHE A 117 -1.07 -13.83 0.66
CA PHE A 117 -0.34 -13.75 -0.61
C PHE A 117 0.47 -15.03 -0.87
N SER A 118 1.19 -15.51 0.14
CA SER A 118 1.95 -16.76 0.04
C SER A 118 1.06 -17.97 -0.25
N GLU A 119 -0.09 -18.09 0.43
CA GLU A 119 -1.08 -19.14 0.16
C GLU A 119 -1.65 -19.04 -1.26
N MET A 120 -1.94 -17.81 -1.73
CA MET A 120 -2.48 -17.58 -3.06
C MET A 120 -1.51 -17.98 -4.16
N VAL A 121 -0.21 -17.69 -3.99
CA VAL A 121 0.84 -17.85 -5.00
C VAL A 121 1.54 -19.20 -4.94
N PHE A 122 1.88 -19.65 -3.74
CA PHE A 122 2.70 -20.86 -3.49
C PHE A 122 1.92 -21.98 -2.80
N GLY A 123 0.62 -21.80 -2.55
CA GLY A 123 -0.23 -22.86 -2.02
C GLY A 123 -0.22 -24.08 -2.93
N SER A 124 -0.34 -25.26 -2.33
CA SER A 124 -0.41 -26.52 -3.08
C SER A 124 -1.65 -26.57 -3.99
N ASP A 125 -1.70 -27.55 -4.89
CA ASP A 125 -2.86 -27.79 -5.77
C ASP A 125 -4.19 -28.00 -5.00
N ALA A 126 -4.11 -28.30 -3.69
CA ALA A 126 -5.27 -28.40 -2.81
C ALA A 126 -5.97 -27.05 -2.57
N VAL A 127 -5.30 -25.91 -2.81
CA VAL A 127 -5.96 -24.61 -2.80
C VAL A 127 -6.87 -24.53 -4.02
N SER A 128 -8.18 -24.47 -3.80
CA SER A 128 -9.14 -24.40 -4.90
C SER A 128 -9.03 -23.08 -5.66
N GLY A 129 -9.47 -23.07 -6.93
CA GLY A 129 -9.57 -21.83 -7.70
C GLY A 129 -10.45 -20.78 -7.02
N ALA A 130 -11.51 -21.21 -6.33
CA ALA A 130 -12.37 -20.34 -5.54
C ALA A 130 -11.63 -19.71 -4.34
N ARG A 131 -10.80 -20.49 -3.62
CA ARG A 131 -9.98 -19.97 -2.53
C ARG A 131 -8.95 -18.95 -3.02
N ARG A 132 -8.23 -19.25 -4.11
CA ARG A 132 -7.29 -18.28 -4.73
C ARG A 132 -7.99 -16.98 -5.12
N ALA A 133 -9.17 -17.06 -5.74
CA ALA A 133 -9.95 -15.88 -6.10
C ALA A 133 -10.39 -15.08 -4.87
N GLY A 134 -10.82 -15.75 -3.80
CA GLY A 134 -11.20 -15.11 -2.54
C GLY A 134 -10.03 -14.41 -1.85
N LEU A 135 -8.86 -15.05 -1.80
CA LEU A 135 -7.62 -14.43 -1.28
C LEU A 135 -7.22 -13.20 -2.09
N ARG A 136 -7.30 -13.29 -3.41
CA ARG A 136 -7.02 -12.16 -4.30
C ARG A 136 -7.93 -10.97 -4.00
N ALA A 137 -9.23 -11.19 -3.87
CA ALA A 137 -10.19 -10.14 -3.55
C ALA A 137 -9.88 -9.52 -2.18
N ALA A 138 -9.66 -10.35 -1.16
CA ALA A 138 -9.33 -9.89 0.20
C ALA A 138 -8.04 -9.04 0.25
N LEU A 139 -7.00 -9.44 -0.48
CA LEU A 139 -5.75 -8.68 -0.57
C LEU A 139 -5.96 -7.32 -1.27
N LEU A 140 -6.73 -7.30 -2.35
CA LEU A 140 -7.04 -6.06 -3.07
C LEU A 140 -7.90 -5.11 -2.22
N ASP A 141 -8.86 -5.64 -1.47
CA ASP A 141 -9.68 -4.85 -0.54
C ASP A 141 -8.83 -4.26 0.60
N TYR A 142 -7.90 -5.05 1.15
CA TYR A 142 -6.94 -4.58 2.13
C TYR A 142 -6.03 -3.46 1.57
N CYS A 143 -5.45 -3.64 0.37
CA CYS A 143 -4.63 -2.60 -0.28
C CYS A 143 -5.42 -1.33 -0.61
N ARG A 144 -6.68 -1.48 -1.02
CA ARG A 144 -7.60 -0.36 -1.24
C ARG A 144 -7.83 0.40 0.06
N LYS A 145 -8.11 -0.31 1.15
CA LYS A 145 -8.35 0.28 2.47
C LYS A 145 -7.15 1.11 2.93
N ASP A 146 -5.93 0.56 2.87
CA ASP A 146 -4.70 1.30 3.21
C ASP A 146 -4.57 2.61 2.39
N THR A 147 -4.94 2.58 1.11
CA THR A 147 -4.91 3.78 0.25
C THR A 147 -5.99 4.80 0.61
N GLU A 148 -7.21 4.35 0.89
CA GLU A 148 -8.34 5.20 1.29
C GLU A 148 -8.06 5.90 2.62
N GLU A 149 -7.54 5.17 3.60
CA GLU A 149 -7.20 5.75 4.90
C GLU A 149 -6.04 6.74 4.81
N MET A 150 -5.05 6.47 3.96
CA MET A 150 -3.95 7.41 3.74
C MET A 150 -4.47 8.71 3.11
N ALA A 151 -5.34 8.59 2.10
CA ALA A 151 -5.97 9.75 1.46
C ALA A 151 -6.85 10.53 2.45
N GLY A 152 -7.61 9.83 3.30
CA GLY A 152 -8.43 10.41 4.35
C GLY A 152 -7.59 11.19 5.38
N LEU A 153 -6.47 10.62 5.83
CA LEU A 153 -5.56 11.27 6.76
C LEU A 153 -4.90 12.52 6.15
N VAL A 154 -4.50 12.47 4.88
CA VAL A 154 -3.98 13.65 4.19
C VAL A 154 -5.06 14.73 4.08
N ALA A 155 -6.29 14.37 3.71
CA ALA A 155 -7.40 15.32 3.65
C ALA A 155 -7.70 15.94 5.03
N TRP A 156 -7.62 15.15 6.10
CA TRP A 156 -7.76 15.62 7.47
C TRP A 156 -6.68 16.64 7.83
N LEU A 157 -5.42 16.41 7.45
CA LEU A 157 -4.33 17.36 7.70
C LEU A 157 -4.58 18.71 7.01
N PHE A 158 -5.12 18.73 5.79
CA PHE A 158 -5.45 19.97 5.07
C PHE A 158 -6.66 20.71 5.64
N ALA A 159 -7.50 20.04 6.43
CA ALA A 159 -8.69 20.63 7.04
C ALA A 159 -8.42 21.22 8.44
N LYS A 160 -7.20 21.09 8.96
CA LYS A 160 -6.74 21.66 10.24
C LYS A 160 -5.88 22.89 9.99
#